data_AF-D9X4R6-F1
#
_entry.id   AF-D9X4R6-F1
#
_cell.length_a   1.000
_cell.length_b   1.000
_cell.length_c   1.000
_cell.angle_alpha   90.00
_cell.angle_beta   90.00
_cell.angle_gamma   90.00
#
_symmetry.space_group_name_H-M   'P 1'
#
loop_
_entity.id
_entity.type
_entity.pdbx_description
1 polymer ?
#
loop_
_entity_poly.entity_id
_entity_poly.type
_entity_poly.pdbx_seq_one_letter_code
_entity_poly.pdbx_strand_id
1 'polypeptide(L)'
;MSVADATMPEARTPVPLEEEPMVRRPVEGEVHVHYGQIYVESDPDTYGPDLAEAFAGQSAGLCGAATPGALWLNTGLHTGDVGFTVEVYEQPPPLDPAWEDVVEVSFRPASADSALVQWAGEDSWRLDLEETDYRVRYCAQGMDRASAEDTRLDDEPQLDRYLLQFWPAPPEPDRILKQTSRTAAYWHGYARRQPPPPTPAERAEAERRARLAQETAERERLLAFERWQWGGQLPSQALRAVGGNVRGLR
;
A
#
# COMPACT_ATOMS: atom_id res chain seq x y z
N MET A 1 -54.79 -48.93 33.84
CA MET A 1 -54.54 -47.49 33.61
C MET A 1 -53.05 -47.29 33.50
N SER A 2 -52.57 -46.96 32.29
CA SER A 2 -51.42 -46.07 32.06
C SER A 2 -52.04 -44.69 31.69
N VAL A 3 -51.37 -43.54 31.64
CA VAL A 3 -49.94 -43.15 31.63
C VAL A 3 -49.82 -41.87 32.52
N ALA A 4 -48.69 -41.20 32.82
CA ALA A 4 -47.30 -41.31 32.40
C ALA A 4 -46.34 -40.84 33.53
N ASP A 5 -45.03 -40.83 33.23
CA ASP A 5 -43.99 -40.07 33.93
C ASP A 5 -43.84 -38.68 33.27
N ALA A 6 -43.52 -37.64 34.04
CA ALA A 6 -43.53 -36.24 33.56
C ALA A 6 -42.18 -35.55 33.81
N THR A 7 -41.16 -35.95 33.05
CA THR A 7 -39.85 -35.31 33.02
C THR A 7 -39.96 -33.84 32.59
N MET A 8 -39.50 -32.91 33.42
CA MET A 8 -39.37 -31.50 33.03
C MET A 8 -38.27 -31.33 31.97
N PRO A 9 -38.46 -30.48 30.95
CA PRO A 9 -37.39 -30.18 30.00
C PRO A 9 -36.31 -29.33 30.65
N GLU A 10 -35.04 -29.72 30.48
CA GLU A 10 -33.90 -28.88 30.86
C GLU A 10 -33.91 -27.58 30.05
N ALA A 11 -33.67 -26.46 30.74
CA ALA A 11 -33.49 -25.17 30.09
C ALA A 11 -32.20 -25.21 29.26
N ARG A 12 -32.32 -25.15 27.93
CA ARG A 12 -31.17 -24.94 27.05
C ARG A 12 -30.56 -23.57 27.35
N THR A 13 -29.37 -23.57 27.93
CA THR A 13 -28.52 -22.38 28.02
C THR A 13 -28.35 -21.79 26.63
N PRO A 14 -28.59 -20.48 26.41
CA PRO A 14 -28.25 -19.86 25.13
C PRO A 14 -26.73 -19.95 24.94
N VAL A 15 -26.32 -20.49 23.81
CA VAL A 15 -24.92 -20.40 23.36
C VAL A 15 -24.61 -18.91 23.19
N PRO A 16 -23.51 -18.38 23.73
CA PRO A 16 -23.11 -17.00 23.43
C PRO A 16 -22.95 -16.87 21.92
N LEU A 17 -23.60 -15.87 21.33
CA LEU A 17 -23.18 -15.42 20.00
C LEU A 17 -21.73 -14.96 20.16
N GLU A 18 -20.84 -15.52 19.33
CA GLU A 18 -19.45 -15.07 19.31
C GLU A 18 -19.47 -13.56 19.01
N GLU A 19 -18.94 -12.75 19.93
CA GLU A 19 -18.91 -11.31 19.73
C GLU A 19 -18.01 -11.04 18.52
N GLU A 20 -18.62 -10.61 17.40
CA GLU A 20 -17.86 -10.21 16.23
C GLU A 20 -16.86 -9.12 16.69
N PRO A 21 -15.54 -9.36 16.57
CA PRO A 21 -14.55 -8.41 17.07
C PRO A 21 -14.76 -7.10 16.35
N MET A 22 -14.80 -5.99 17.10
CA MET A 22 -15.18 -4.68 16.58
C MET A 22 -14.35 -4.35 15.33
N VAL A 23 -15.04 -4.32 14.18
CA VAL A 23 -14.44 -4.21 12.85
C VAL A 23 -14.94 -2.96 12.15
N ARG A 24 -14.02 -2.16 11.61
CA ARG A 24 -14.33 -1.10 10.66
C ARG A 24 -14.08 -1.62 9.25
N ARG A 25 -15.01 -1.33 8.32
CA ARG A 25 -14.87 -1.62 6.89
C ARG A 25 -14.80 -0.32 6.09
N PRO A 26 -13.63 0.33 6.00
CA PRO A 26 -13.48 1.56 5.20
C PRO A 26 -13.63 1.32 3.68
N VAL A 27 -13.42 0.08 3.20
CA VAL A 27 -13.56 -0.29 1.79
C VAL A 27 -14.33 -1.61 1.70
N GLU A 28 -15.38 -1.65 0.90
CA GLU A 28 -16.15 -2.85 0.57
C GLU A 28 -16.80 -2.66 -0.80
N GLY A 29 -16.44 -3.49 -1.79
CA GLY A 29 -17.00 -3.41 -3.13
C GLY A 29 -16.03 -3.89 -4.20
N GLU A 30 -15.98 -3.16 -5.32
CA GLU A 30 -15.00 -3.38 -6.38
C GLU A 30 -14.04 -2.18 -6.45
N VAL A 31 -12.77 -2.47 -6.75
CA VAL A 31 -11.69 -1.49 -6.90
C VAL A 31 -11.04 -1.73 -8.25
N HIS A 32 -10.93 -0.67 -9.06
CA HIS A 32 -10.25 -0.72 -10.34
C HIS A 32 -8.74 -0.93 -10.16
N VAL A 33 -8.15 -1.80 -10.99
CA VAL A 33 -6.70 -2.02 -11.06
C VAL A 33 -6.17 -1.71 -12.46
N HIS A 34 -4.98 -1.14 -12.48
CA HIS A 34 -4.12 -1.07 -13.66
C HIS A 34 -2.75 -1.62 -13.28
N TYR A 35 -2.11 -2.36 -14.18
CA TYR A 35 -0.81 -3.01 -13.96
C TYR A 35 -0.75 -4.02 -12.80
N GLY A 36 -1.92 -4.52 -12.35
CA GLY A 36 -2.03 -5.52 -11.29
C GLY A 36 -1.56 -5.05 -9.91
N GLN A 37 -1.67 -3.75 -9.64
CA GLN A 37 -1.16 -3.11 -8.41
C GLN A 37 -2.20 -2.19 -7.76
N ILE A 38 -2.30 -2.29 -6.42
CA ILE A 38 -3.07 -1.40 -5.54
C ILE A 38 -2.13 -0.96 -4.40
N TYR A 39 -2.35 0.22 -3.84
CA TYR A 39 -1.51 0.77 -2.78
C TYR A 39 -2.25 1.00 -1.48
N VAL A 40 -1.52 0.96 -0.37
CA VAL A 40 -1.87 1.75 0.81
C VAL A 40 -0.79 2.81 0.99
N GLU A 41 -1.19 4.05 1.15
CA GLU A 41 -0.27 5.18 1.34
C GLU A 41 -0.66 5.95 2.61
N SER A 42 0.33 6.51 3.29
CA SER A 42 0.15 7.35 4.49
C SER A 42 1.24 8.39 4.67
N ASP A 43 2.20 8.46 3.75
CA ASP A 43 3.24 9.48 3.68
C ASP A 43 2.81 10.54 2.65
N PRO A 44 2.52 11.79 3.04
CA PRO A 44 2.09 12.83 2.11
C PRO A 44 3.20 13.29 1.16
N ASP A 45 4.46 12.98 1.45
CA ASP A 45 5.63 13.39 0.65
C ASP A 45 6.10 12.29 -0.33
N THR A 46 5.52 11.07 -0.27
CA THR A 46 5.90 9.92 -1.10
C THR A 46 4.70 9.38 -1.90
N TYR A 47 4.87 9.24 -3.23
CA TYR A 47 3.92 8.55 -4.11
C TYR A 47 4.48 7.17 -4.46
N GLY A 48 3.67 6.12 -4.35
CA GLY A 48 3.85 4.78 -4.91
C GLY A 48 5.27 4.19 -4.79
N PRO A 49 5.56 3.33 -3.79
CA PRO A 49 6.90 2.78 -3.62
C PRO A 49 7.34 2.02 -4.88
N ASP A 50 8.61 2.06 -5.27
CA ASP A 50 9.09 1.23 -6.38
C ASP A 50 8.87 -0.27 -6.07
N LEU A 51 8.54 -1.05 -7.10
CA LEU A 51 8.23 -2.48 -6.93
C LEU A 51 9.39 -3.27 -6.29
N ALA A 52 10.64 -3.00 -6.65
CA ALA A 52 11.77 -3.67 -6.04
C ALA A 52 12.02 -3.20 -4.61
N GLU A 53 11.81 -1.91 -4.33
CA GLU A 53 11.95 -1.33 -3.00
C GLU A 53 10.87 -1.81 -2.02
N ALA A 54 9.60 -1.88 -2.44
CA ALA A 54 8.47 -2.34 -1.63
C ALA A 54 8.61 -3.78 -1.14
N PHE A 55 9.30 -4.63 -1.91
CA PHE A 55 9.58 -6.03 -1.59
C PHE A 55 11.01 -6.29 -1.10
N ALA A 56 11.82 -5.27 -0.89
CA ALA A 56 13.22 -5.41 -0.51
C ALA A 56 13.37 -6.21 0.80
N GLY A 57 14.12 -7.32 0.75
CA GLY A 57 14.35 -8.22 1.88
C GLY A 57 13.16 -9.11 2.31
N GLN A 58 11.99 -9.03 1.66
CA GLN A 58 10.82 -9.86 2.02
C GLN A 58 10.81 -11.23 1.32
N SER A 59 10.02 -12.17 1.85
CA SER A 59 9.62 -13.41 1.17
C SER A 59 8.16 -13.42 0.68
N ALA A 60 7.28 -12.68 1.35
CA ALA A 60 5.91 -12.39 0.92
C ALA A 60 5.94 -11.45 -0.29
N GLY A 61 5.43 -11.93 -1.42
CA GLY A 61 5.38 -11.18 -2.68
C GLY A 61 4.00 -10.63 -3.04
N LEU A 62 2.98 -10.92 -2.23
CA LEU A 62 1.62 -10.41 -2.47
C LEU A 62 1.38 -9.05 -1.80
N CYS A 63 2.06 -8.79 -0.68
CA CYS A 63 2.00 -7.52 0.05
C CYS A 63 3.44 -7.07 0.38
N GLY A 64 3.87 -5.94 -0.17
CA GLY A 64 5.20 -5.35 -0.01
C GLY A 64 5.15 -4.24 1.02
N ALA A 65 5.88 -4.38 2.13
CA ALA A 65 5.86 -3.44 3.27
C ALA A 65 7.26 -2.96 3.68
N ALA A 66 8.27 -3.12 2.81
CA ALA A 66 9.64 -2.70 3.12
C ALA A 66 9.85 -1.17 3.06
N THR A 67 8.95 -0.43 2.41
CA THR A 67 8.92 1.04 2.39
C THR A 67 8.06 1.56 3.55
N PRO A 68 8.60 2.40 4.47
CA PRO A 68 7.80 2.99 5.54
C PRO A 68 6.61 3.78 5.02
N GLY A 69 5.46 3.69 5.70
CA GLY A 69 4.25 4.44 5.33
C GLY A 69 3.53 3.98 4.06
N ALA A 70 4.05 2.98 3.32
CA ALA A 70 3.42 2.45 2.11
C ALA A 70 3.27 0.92 2.11
N LEU A 71 2.24 0.41 1.42
CA LEU A 71 2.11 -1.00 1.03
C LEU A 71 1.93 -1.11 -0.49
N TRP A 72 2.62 -2.07 -1.10
CA TRP A 72 2.35 -2.53 -2.46
C TRP A 72 1.53 -3.81 -2.43
N LEU A 73 0.37 -3.85 -3.08
CA LEU A 73 -0.51 -5.02 -3.14
C LEU A 73 -0.55 -5.54 -4.58
N ASN A 74 -0.11 -6.78 -4.79
CA ASN A 74 -0.19 -7.44 -6.10
C ASN A 74 -1.54 -8.15 -6.25
N THR A 75 -2.15 -8.02 -7.42
CA THR A 75 -3.35 -8.76 -7.84
C THR A 75 -3.01 -9.82 -8.90
N GLY A 76 -4.00 -10.65 -9.23
CA GLY A 76 -3.96 -11.61 -10.32
C GLY A 76 -4.44 -10.99 -11.63
N LEU A 77 -5.54 -10.25 -11.60
CA LEU A 77 -5.96 -9.40 -12.70
C LEU A 77 -4.92 -8.30 -12.95
N HIS A 78 -4.58 -8.04 -14.22
CA HIS A 78 -3.70 -6.93 -14.59
C HIS A 78 -4.50 -5.63 -14.78
N THR A 79 -5.68 -5.68 -15.40
CA THR A 79 -6.52 -4.50 -15.65
C THR A 79 -8.01 -4.79 -15.49
N GLY A 80 -8.75 -3.89 -14.85
CA GLY A 80 -10.20 -3.99 -14.65
C GLY A 80 -10.57 -4.00 -13.16
N ASP A 81 -11.83 -4.30 -12.85
CA ASP A 81 -12.31 -4.27 -11.46
C ASP A 81 -12.06 -5.60 -10.73
N VAL A 82 -11.54 -5.51 -9.50
CA VAL A 82 -11.37 -6.67 -8.59
C VAL A 82 -12.25 -6.51 -7.35
N GLY A 83 -12.70 -7.62 -6.77
CA GLY A 83 -13.40 -7.58 -5.48
C GLY A 83 -12.45 -7.22 -4.36
N PHE A 84 -12.74 -6.17 -3.59
CA PHE A 84 -11.83 -5.71 -2.54
C PHE A 84 -12.57 -5.31 -1.26
N THR A 85 -12.08 -5.81 -0.12
CA THR A 85 -12.52 -5.41 1.22
C THR A 85 -11.30 -5.03 2.06
N VAL A 86 -11.37 -3.92 2.78
CA VAL A 86 -10.43 -3.57 3.85
C VAL A 86 -11.16 -3.69 5.19
N GLU A 87 -10.54 -4.38 6.15
CA GLU A 87 -11.05 -4.53 7.51
C GLU A 87 -10.01 -4.05 8.53
N VAL A 88 -10.44 -3.27 9.52
CA VAL A 88 -9.59 -2.82 10.64
C VAL A 88 -10.17 -3.33 11.95
N TYR A 89 -9.40 -4.13 12.67
CA TYR A 89 -9.76 -4.79 13.92
C TYR A 89 -8.91 -4.28 15.09
N GLU A 90 -9.39 -4.45 16.32
CA GLU A 90 -8.60 -4.23 17.54
C GLU A 90 -7.68 -5.42 17.89
N GLN A 91 -7.96 -6.61 17.34
CA GLN A 91 -7.32 -7.88 17.69
C GLN A 91 -7.17 -8.77 16.43
N PRO A 92 -6.23 -9.75 16.42
CA PRO A 92 -6.04 -10.64 15.27
C PRO A 92 -7.32 -11.40 14.90
N PRO A 93 -7.88 -11.20 13.69
CA PRO A 93 -9.06 -11.93 13.25
C PRO A 93 -8.70 -13.40 12.95
N PRO A 94 -9.65 -14.34 13.13
CA PRO A 94 -9.46 -15.73 12.76
C PRO A 94 -9.22 -15.86 11.25
N LEU A 95 -8.36 -16.80 10.85
CA LEU A 95 -8.09 -17.05 9.44
C LEU A 95 -9.15 -17.99 8.85
N ASP A 96 -9.98 -17.48 7.95
CA ASP A 96 -10.86 -18.30 7.13
C ASP A 96 -10.03 -19.19 6.17
N PRO A 97 -10.15 -20.54 6.24
CA PRO A 97 -9.40 -21.45 5.38
C PRO A 97 -9.81 -21.40 3.89
N ALA A 98 -10.90 -20.71 3.53
CA ALA A 98 -11.40 -20.58 2.15
C ALA A 98 -10.50 -19.71 1.26
N TRP A 99 -9.74 -18.76 1.83
CA TRP A 99 -8.76 -17.96 1.08
C TRP A 99 -7.67 -18.83 0.48
N GLU A 100 -7.25 -18.58 -0.77
CA GLU A 100 -6.30 -19.44 -1.49
C GLU A 100 -4.86 -19.12 -1.10
N ASP A 101 -4.47 -17.85 -1.24
CA ASP A 101 -3.16 -17.35 -0.86
C ASP A 101 -3.29 -16.34 0.26
N VAL A 102 -2.41 -16.45 1.26
CA VAL A 102 -2.47 -15.63 2.48
C VAL A 102 -1.07 -15.27 2.92
N VAL A 103 -0.79 -13.97 2.97
CA VAL A 103 0.43 -13.42 3.56
C VAL A 103 0.11 -12.55 4.76
N GLU A 104 1.09 -12.41 5.63
CA GLU A 104 1.10 -11.38 6.65
C GLU A 104 2.42 -10.60 6.63
N VAL A 105 2.33 -9.30 6.81
CA VAL A 105 3.46 -8.36 6.93
C VAL A 105 3.22 -7.42 8.10
N SER A 106 4.24 -6.66 8.48
CA SER A 106 4.09 -5.57 9.45
C SER A 106 4.10 -4.22 8.75
N PHE A 107 3.23 -3.32 9.19
CA PHE A 107 3.04 -2.00 8.60
C PHE A 107 3.00 -0.95 9.70
N ARG A 108 3.56 0.23 9.42
CA ARG A 108 3.44 1.40 10.29
C ARG A 108 3.08 2.60 9.41
N PRO A 109 1.92 3.24 9.61
CA PRO A 109 1.59 4.48 8.93
C PRO A 109 2.62 5.57 9.23
N ALA A 110 2.93 6.39 8.22
CA ALA A 110 3.78 7.57 8.38
C ALA A 110 2.99 8.78 8.92
N SER A 111 1.67 8.79 8.74
CA SER A 111 0.74 9.75 9.32
C SER A 111 -0.64 9.11 9.55
N ALA A 112 -1.52 9.81 10.26
CA ALA A 112 -2.93 9.43 10.41
C ALA A 112 -3.75 9.46 9.09
N ASP A 113 -3.27 10.13 8.04
CA ASP A 113 -3.95 10.22 6.73
C ASP A 113 -3.65 9.00 5.83
N SER A 114 -3.91 7.81 6.37
CA SER A 114 -3.78 6.55 5.66
C SER A 114 -4.95 6.29 4.71
N ALA A 115 -4.65 5.88 3.47
CA ALA A 115 -5.65 5.57 2.44
C ALA A 115 -5.27 4.31 1.63
N LEU A 116 -6.27 3.56 1.15
CA LEU A 116 -6.13 2.67 0.00
C LEU A 116 -6.18 3.55 -1.25
N VAL A 117 -5.26 3.35 -2.21
CA VAL A 117 -5.08 4.22 -3.38
C VAL A 117 -4.93 3.36 -4.64
N GLN A 118 -5.63 3.73 -5.72
CA GLN A 118 -5.50 3.10 -7.03
C GLN A 118 -4.19 3.49 -7.74
N TRP A 119 -3.90 2.84 -8.87
CA TRP A 119 -2.84 3.28 -9.77
C TRP A 119 -3.02 4.76 -10.15
N ALA A 120 -1.91 5.50 -10.22
CA ALA A 120 -1.86 6.94 -10.48
C ALA A 120 -2.72 7.85 -9.57
N GLY A 121 -3.29 7.33 -8.47
CA GLY A 121 -4.16 8.09 -7.57
C GLY A 121 -5.53 8.41 -8.15
N GLU A 122 -6.05 7.57 -9.06
CA GLU A 122 -7.34 7.81 -9.74
C GLU A 122 -8.55 7.77 -8.79
N ASP A 123 -8.53 6.91 -7.77
CA ASP A 123 -9.47 6.92 -6.64
C ASP A 123 -8.76 6.52 -5.33
N SER A 124 -9.37 6.87 -4.18
CA SER A 124 -8.81 6.60 -2.86
C SER A 124 -9.85 6.52 -1.73
N TRP A 125 -9.58 5.68 -0.73
CA TRP A 125 -10.44 5.48 0.45
C TRP A 125 -9.64 5.65 1.73
N ARG A 126 -10.05 6.57 2.60
CA ARG A 126 -9.44 6.74 3.94
C ARG A 126 -9.63 5.48 4.77
N LEU A 127 -8.54 5.00 5.37
CA LEU A 127 -8.54 3.87 6.30
C LEU A 127 -8.65 4.32 7.75
N ASP A 128 -8.23 5.57 8.03
CA ASP A 128 -8.17 6.18 9.36
C ASP A 128 -7.49 5.24 10.37
N LEU A 129 -6.27 4.79 10.02
CA LEU A 129 -5.36 4.07 10.92
C LEU A 129 -4.63 5.06 11.83
N GLU A 130 -4.29 4.61 13.05
CA GLU A 130 -3.50 5.39 14.00
C GLU A 130 -2.00 5.26 13.68
N GLU A 131 -1.16 6.17 14.20
CA GLU A 131 0.30 6.11 14.02
C GLU A 131 0.96 5.06 14.95
N THR A 132 0.54 3.80 14.79
CA THR A 132 0.98 2.64 15.57
C THR A 132 1.46 1.50 14.66
N ASP A 133 2.03 0.46 15.26
CA ASP A 133 2.46 -0.73 14.53
C ASP A 133 1.27 -1.68 14.32
N TYR A 134 1.05 -2.07 13.07
CA TYR A 134 0.01 -3.01 12.66
C TYR A 134 0.64 -4.30 12.13
N ARG A 135 -0.03 -5.43 12.40
CA ARG A 135 0.05 -6.59 11.53
C ARG A 135 -1.00 -6.42 10.43
N VAL A 136 -0.60 -6.75 9.21
CA VAL A 136 -1.47 -6.71 8.03
C VAL A 136 -1.53 -8.10 7.45
N ARG A 137 -2.74 -8.62 7.25
CA ARG A 137 -2.99 -9.84 6.48
C ARG A 137 -3.56 -9.47 5.13
N TYR A 138 -2.99 -10.01 4.07
CA TYR A 138 -3.52 -9.90 2.73
C TYR A 138 -3.87 -11.30 2.21
N CYS A 139 -5.16 -11.50 1.98
CA CYS A 139 -5.74 -12.73 1.49
C CYS A 139 -6.20 -12.54 0.03
N ALA A 140 -5.95 -13.52 -0.82
CA ALA A 140 -6.38 -13.53 -2.21
C ALA A 140 -7.12 -14.84 -2.55
N GLN A 141 -8.05 -14.76 -3.50
CA GLN A 141 -8.67 -15.91 -4.16
C GLN A 141 -8.88 -15.59 -5.64
N GLY A 142 -8.65 -16.58 -6.52
CA GLY A 142 -8.88 -16.48 -7.96
C GLY A 142 -7.70 -15.96 -8.78
N MET A 143 -6.53 -15.72 -8.17
CA MET A 143 -5.38 -15.07 -8.83
C MET A 143 -4.92 -15.76 -10.13
N ASP A 144 -4.92 -17.09 -10.17
CA ASP A 144 -4.53 -17.85 -11.38
C ASP A 144 -5.56 -17.73 -12.51
N ARG A 145 -6.85 -17.54 -12.18
CA ARG A 145 -7.91 -17.33 -13.17
C ARG A 145 -7.85 -15.91 -13.72
N ALA A 146 -7.76 -14.92 -12.84
CA ALA A 146 -7.70 -13.52 -13.24
C ALA A 146 -6.43 -13.21 -14.06
N SER A 147 -5.29 -13.79 -13.68
CA SER A 147 -4.04 -13.67 -14.46
C SER A 147 -4.08 -14.38 -15.81
N ALA A 148 -5.01 -15.31 -16.03
CA ALA A 148 -5.16 -15.99 -17.33
C ALA A 148 -6.02 -15.18 -18.32
N GLU A 149 -7.00 -14.43 -17.83
CA GLU A 149 -7.80 -13.50 -18.65
C GLU A 149 -7.10 -12.15 -18.87
N ASP A 150 -6.18 -11.76 -17.97
CA ASP A 150 -5.37 -10.53 -17.96
C ASP A 150 -6.19 -9.23 -17.75
N THR A 151 -7.23 -9.03 -18.54
CA THR A 151 -8.15 -7.89 -18.44
C THR A 151 -9.60 -8.35 -18.22
N ARG A 152 -10.38 -7.61 -17.42
CA ARG A 152 -11.83 -7.80 -17.21
C ARG A 152 -12.61 -6.56 -17.69
N LEU A 153 -13.76 -6.76 -18.32
CA LEU A 153 -14.72 -5.72 -18.69
C LEU A 153 -15.86 -5.58 -17.66
N ASP A 154 -16.50 -4.41 -17.59
CA ASP A 154 -17.52 -4.04 -16.60
C ASP A 154 -18.71 -5.02 -16.50
N ASP A 155 -19.09 -5.66 -17.62
CA ASP A 155 -20.22 -6.62 -17.67
C ASP A 155 -19.81 -8.08 -17.40
N GLU A 156 -18.51 -8.35 -17.23
CA GLU A 156 -17.98 -9.67 -16.95
C GLU A 156 -17.98 -10.01 -15.45
N PRO A 157 -18.17 -11.29 -15.08
CA PRO A 157 -18.17 -11.71 -13.69
C PRO A 157 -16.77 -11.61 -13.07
N GLN A 158 -16.72 -11.17 -11.81
CA GLN A 158 -15.51 -11.10 -11.01
C GLN A 158 -14.68 -12.40 -11.05
N LEU A 159 -13.37 -12.24 -11.29
CA LEU A 159 -12.42 -13.33 -11.50
C LEU A 159 -11.63 -13.65 -10.23
N ASP A 160 -11.20 -12.62 -9.52
CA ASP A 160 -10.47 -12.65 -8.27
C ASP A 160 -11.05 -11.69 -7.22
N ARG A 161 -10.74 -11.96 -5.95
CA ARG A 161 -11.08 -11.09 -4.83
C ARG A 161 -10.02 -11.08 -3.74
N TYR A 162 -10.01 -9.99 -2.98
CA TYR A 162 -8.98 -9.64 -2.03
C TYR A 162 -9.58 -9.16 -0.71
N LEU A 163 -8.88 -9.50 0.37
CA LEU A 163 -9.20 -9.03 1.71
C LEU A 163 -7.92 -8.56 2.41
N LEU A 164 -7.92 -7.30 2.83
CA LEU A 164 -6.82 -6.66 3.54
C LEU A 164 -7.23 -6.36 4.99
N GLN A 165 -6.67 -7.08 5.95
CA GLN A 165 -7.02 -6.96 7.37
C GLN A 165 -5.89 -6.32 8.17
N PHE A 166 -6.19 -5.31 8.96
CA PHE A 166 -5.28 -4.63 9.88
C PHE A 166 -5.65 -4.92 11.34
N TRP A 167 -4.66 -5.15 12.19
CA TRP A 167 -4.84 -5.09 13.65
C TRP A 167 -3.54 -4.64 14.35
N PRO A 168 -3.61 -3.90 15.48
CA PRO A 168 -2.43 -3.49 16.22
C PRO A 168 -1.58 -4.69 16.68
N ALA A 169 -0.29 -4.68 16.38
CA ALA A 169 0.66 -5.70 16.82
C ALA A 169 2.11 -5.21 16.72
N PRO A 170 3.04 -5.75 17.55
CA PRO A 170 4.46 -5.49 17.38
C PRO A 170 4.96 -5.91 15.97
N PRO A 171 5.99 -5.24 15.43
CA PRO A 171 6.56 -5.60 14.15
C PRO A 171 7.23 -6.98 14.18
N GLU A 172 6.84 -7.84 13.23
CA GLU A 172 7.37 -9.18 13.00
C GLU A 172 7.78 -9.34 11.53
N PRO A 173 8.70 -10.27 11.20
CA PRO A 173 8.99 -10.61 9.80
C PRO A 173 7.74 -10.99 9.00
N ASP A 174 7.84 -10.85 7.68
CA ASP A 174 6.80 -11.29 6.77
C ASP A 174 6.63 -12.82 6.81
N ARG A 175 5.40 -13.29 6.60
CA ARG A 175 5.04 -14.70 6.67
C ARG A 175 4.09 -15.07 5.54
N ILE A 176 4.40 -16.16 4.84
CA ILE A 176 3.47 -16.82 3.93
C ILE A 176 2.71 -17.86 4.75
N LEU A 177 1.42 -17.65 4.99
CA LEU A 177 0.58 -18.57 5.76
C LEU A 177 -0.04 -19.65 4.87
N LYS A 178 -0.40 -19.29 3.64
CA LYS A 178 -0.95 -20.20 2.64
C LYS A 178 -0.50 -19.75 1.25
N GLN A 179 -0.16 -20.71 0.40
CA GLN A 179 0.20 -20.49 -1.00
C GLN A 179 -0.35 -21.66 -1.82
N THR A 180 -1.27 -21.39 -2.73
CA THR A 180 -1.87 -22.37 -3.65
C THR A 180 -1.81 -21.95 -5.10
N SER A 181 -1.85 -20.64 -5.41
CA SER A 181 -1.80 -20.17 -6.81
C SER A 181 -0.37 -20.12 -7.36
N ARG A 182 -0.25 -20.24 -8.68
CA ARG A 182 0.99 -20.04 -9.43
C ARG A 182 1.39 -18.57 -9.46
N THR A 183 0.43 -17.66 -9.54
CA THR A 183 0.65 -16.21 -9.50
C THR A 183 1.27 -15.79 -8.16
N ALA A 184 0.75 -16.25 -7.02
CA ALA A 184 1.39 -16.02 -5.72
C ALA A 184 2.80 -16.62 -5.68
N ALA A 185 2.98 -17.87 -6.11
CA ALA A 185 4.29 -18.52 -6.14
C ALA A 185 5.34 -17.77 -6.98
N TYR A 186 4.93 -17.16 -8.10
CA TYR A 186 5.77 -16.28 -8.92
C TYR A 186 6.21 -15.04 -8.13
N TRP A 187 5.26 -14.32 -7.53
CA TRP A 187 5.53 -13.10 -6.78
C TRP A 187 6.38 -13.34 -5.53
N HIS A 188 6.14 -14.43 -4.79
CA HIS A 188 7.04 -14.88 -3.72
C HIS A 188 8.45 -15.19 -4.22
N GLY A 189 8.57 -15.74 -5.43
CA GLY A 189 9.84 -15.92 -6.10
C GLY A 189 10.51 -14.59 -6.46
N TYR A 190 9.75 -13.57 -6.83
CA TYR A 190 10.25 -12.21 -7.09
C TYR A 190 10.75 -11.54 -5.81
N ALA A 191 9.96 -11.52 -4.73
CA ALA A 191 10.35 -10.90 -3.46
C ALA A 191 11.68 -11.47 -2.93
N ARG A 192 11.81 -12.81 -2.88
CA ARG A 192 13.04 -13.50 -2.45
C ARG A 192 14.29 -13.22 -3.31
N ARG A 193 14.15 -12.60 -4.48
CA ARG A 193 15.28 -12.17 -5.33
C ARG A 193 15.65 -10.71 -5.16
N GLN A 194 14.83 -9.91 -4.46
CA GLN A 194 15.16 -8.51 -4.20
C GLN A 194 16.33 -8.42 -3.21
N PRO A 195 17.20 -7.41 -3.35
CA PRO A 195 18.20 -7.12 -2.34
C PRO A 195 17.53 -6.78 -1.00
N PRO A 196 18.24 -6.87 0.13
CA PRO A 196 17.78 -6.27 1.38
C PRO A 196 17.59 -4.76 1.19
N PRO A 197 16.69 -4.12 1.95
CA PRO A 197 16.48 -2.69 1.86
C PRO A 197 17.76 -1.94 2.27
N PRO A 198 18.03 -0.73 1.71
CA PRO A 198 19.17 0.07 2.13
C PRO A 198 19.17 0.31 3.64
N THR A 199 20.34 0.31 4.25
CA THR A 199 20.47 0.61 5.68
C THR A 199 20.02 2.04 5.98
N PRO A 200 19.63 2.37 7.23
CA PRO A 200 19.29 3.74 7.61
C PRO A 200 20.40 4.76 7.30
N ALA A 201 21.67 4.35 7.34
CA ALA A 201 22.81 5.19 6.98
C ALA A 201 22.86 5.50 5.47
N GLU A 202 22.65 4.48 4.63
CA GLU A 202 22.61 4.64 3.17
C GLU A 202 21.42 5.49 2.71
N ARG A 203 20.25 5.36 3.36
CA ARG A 203 19.09 6.25 3.15
C ARG A 203 19.42 7.70 3.50
N ALA A 204 19.94 7.95 4.70
CA ALA A 204 20.31 9.30 5.14
C ALA A 204 21.42 9.94 4.26
N GLU A 205 22.29 9.15 3.65
CA GLU A 205 23.25 9.64 2.65
C GLU A 205 22.60 9.90 1.28
N ALA A 206 21.66 9.07 0.84
CA ALA A 206 20.87 9.30 -0.38
C ALA A 206 20.05 10.59 -0.28
N GLU A 207 19.30 10.80 0.80
CA GLU A 207 18.55 12.03 1.09
C GLU A 207 19.45 13.27 1.09
N ARG A 208 20.63 13.19 1.71
CA ARG A 208 21.60 14.28 1.75
C ARG A 208 22.11 14.63 0.34
N ARG A 209 22.39 13.62 -0.48
CA ARG A 209 22.81 13.80 -1.89
C ARG A 209 21.69 14.40 -2.73
N ALA A 210 20.46 13.93 -2.58
CA ALA A 210 19.29 14.47 -3.26
C ALA A 210 19.06 15.95 -2.94
N ARG A 211 19.11 16.31 -1.65
CA ARG A 211 18.98 17.70 -1.17
C ARG A 211 20.06 18.62 -1.76
N LEU A 212 21.33 18.21 -1.72
CA LEU A 212 22.43 18.97 -2.31
C LEU A 212 22.29 19.12 -3.83
N ALA A 213 21.77 18.09 -4.52
CA ALA A 213 21.49 18.15 -5.95
C ALA A 213 20.35 19.13 -6.26
N GLN A 214 19.27 19.14 -5.46
CA GLN A 214 18.17 20.09 -5.59
C GLN A 214 18.64 21.53 -5.34
N GLU A 215 19.37 21.80 -4.25
CA GLU A 215 19.95 23.13 -3.97
C GLU A 215 20.86 23.61 -5.11
N THR A 216 21.63 22.70 -5.71
CA THR A 216 22.48 23.00 -6.87
C THR A 216 21.64 23.32 -8.11
N ALA A 217 20.63 22.51 -8.41
CA ALA A 217 19.74 22.70 -9.56
C ALA A 217 18.90 23.99 -9.45
N GLU A 218 18.42 24.34 -8.25
CA GLU A 218 17.73 25.61 -7.99
C GLU A 218 18.66 26.80 -8.20
N ARG A 219 19.90 26.72 -7.70
CA ARG A 219 20.92 27.75 -7.92
C ARG A 219 21.27 27.90 -9.40
N GLU A 220 21.42 26.81 -10.13
CA GLU A 220 21.65 26.83 -11.58
C GLU A 220 20.45 27.41 -12.34
N ARG A 221 19.23 27.07 -11.96
CA ARG A 221 17.98 27.62 -12.51
C ARG A 221 17.87 29.13 -12.28
N LEU A 222 18.20 29.61 -11.08
CA LEU A 222 18.25 31.04 -10.76
C LEU A 222 19.32 31.78 -11.58
N LEU A 223 20.51 31.20 -11.73
CA LEU A 223 21.58 31.77 -12.56
C LEU A 223 21.24 31.74 -14.06
N ALA A 224 20.55 30.70 -14.54
CA ALA A 224 20.06 30.63 -15.91
C ALA A 224 18.97 31.67 -16.17
N PHE A 225 18.06 31.88 -15.22
CA PHE A 225 17.03 32.91 -15.30
C PHE A 225 17.62 34.33 -15.26
N GLU A 226 18.56 34.62 -14.35
CA GLU A 226 19.30 35.89 -14.33
C GLU A 226 20.02 36.10 -15.68
N ARG A 227 20.74 35.09 -16.18
CA ARG A 227 21.43 35.16 -17.47
C ARG A 227 20.46 35.43 -18.64
N TRP A 228 19.26 34.86 -18.62
CA TRP A 228 18.23 35.13 -19.61
C TRP A 228 17.69 36.56 -19.52
N GLN A 229 17.41 37.07 -18.31
CA GLN A 229 16.99 38.46 -18.11
C GLN A 229 18.01 39.48 -18.61
N TRP A 230 19.31 39.14 -18.54
CA TRP A 230 20.43 39.98 -18.95
C TRP A 230 20.97 39.63 -20.36
N GLY A 231 20.13 39.06 -21.23
CA GLY A 231 20.43 38.92 -22.67
C GLY A 231 21.49 37.86 -23.01
N GLY A 232 21.72 36.88 -22.14
CA GLY A 232 22.65 35.76 -22.36
C GLY A 232 23.94 35.83 -21.54
N GLN A 233 24.19 36.91 -20.79
CA GLN A 233 25.32 37.02 -19.86
C GLN A 233 24.86 37.41 -18.45
N LEU A 234 25.64 37.05 -17.43
CA LEU A 234 25.35 37.47 -16.05
C LEU A 234 25.82 38.91 -15.81
N PRO A 235 25.07 39.74 -15.06
CA PRO A 235 25.48 41.10 -14.75
C PRO A 235 26.72 41.13 -13.86
N SER A 236 27.55 42.17 -14.03
CA SER A 236 28.66 42.44 -13.13
C SER A 236 28.15 42.84 -11.73
N GLN A 237 28.99 42.69 -10.70
CA GLN A 237 28.62 43.07 -9.34
C GLN A 237 28.24 44.57 -9.22
N ALA A 238 28.85 45.44 -10.04
CA ALA A 238 28.48 46.85 -10.13
C ALA A 238 27.09 47.06 -10.74
N LEU A 239 26.72 46.28 -11.77
CA LEU A 239 25.37 46.33 -12.36
C LEU A 239 24.30 45.78 -11.40
N ARG A 240 24.61 44.73 -10.61
CA ARG A 240 23.71 44.24 -9.56
C ARG A 240 23.42 45.27 -8.46
N ALA A 241 24.35 46.20 -8.19
CA ALA A 241 24.18 47.24 -7.18
C ALA A 241 23.28 48.41 -7.66
N VAL A 242 23.05 48.55 -8.97
CA VAL A 242 22.18 49.57 -9.55
C VAL A 242 20.81 48.96 -9.82
N GLY A 243 19.94 48.97 -8.81
CA GLY A 243 18.59 48.35 -8.83
C GLY A 243 17.56 49.04 -9.73
N GLY A 244 17.89 49.29 -11.00
CA GLY A 244 17.04 49.95 -11.99
C GLY A 244 16.90 49.13 -13.28
N ASN A 245 15.67 48.98 -13.77
CA ASN A 245 15.33 48.22 -14.99
C ASN A 245 16.13 48.69 -16.22
N VAL A 246 17.10 47.90 -16.67
CA VAL A 246 17.78 48.09 -17.97
C VAL A 246 16.90 47.56 -19.10
N ARG A 247 15.73 48.19 -19.31
CA ARG A 247 14.82 47.95 -20.46
C ARG A 247 14.75 49.16 -21.41
N GLY A 248 15.73 50.06 -21.33
CA GLY A 248 15.72 51.37 -21.98
C GLY A 248 16.99 51.73 -22.75
N LEU A 249 17.53 50.80 -23.55
CA LEU A 249 18.52 51.11 -24.59
C LEU A 249 18.17 50.33 -25.86
N ARG A 250 17.58 51.04 -26.83
CA ARG A 250 17.30 50.59 -28.19
C ARG A 250 17.63 51.74 -29.14
#